data_AF-A0A3M0NN15-F1
#
_entry.id   AF-A0A3M0NN15-F1
#
_cell.length_a   1.000
_cell.length_b   1.000
_cell.length_c   1.000
_cell.angle_alpha   90.00
_cell.angle_beta   90.00
_cell.angle_gamma   90.00
#
_symmetry.space_group_name_H-M   'P 1'
#
loop_
_entity.id
_entity.type
_entity.pdbx_description
1 polymer ?
#
loop_
_entity_poly.entity_id
_entity_poly.type
_entity_poly.pdbx_seq_one_letter_code
_entity_poly.pdbx_strand_id
1 'polypeptide(L)'
;MTRIVKATFLERSRRLSYWALIILALIAAVIGYPRIKGPIKVFVLEPNLFIQASNPSWVPVSVVLVLGLFLPIISYLFLKNTIGIDDQNHTNVLMASVSFSKIKYIGGKFLANCLLLFILWIVIILATIIMVILQFPGKFIDFYQFLTPFLTLLPGIFIISTLAIFTEIVPFLRGILGIILVSFFSLICYGVSIENYNSFFLKIINPSGSSYLFKMIQDTCVKTVGQPLKQTMLLSSGNFKETGKQTLFFLPIKFTQQDLLIFIIQLIICIVMLILAGFIFSPHKYSNKIRKNSIPINLVHDHHKLKTINSKSASSSLLKTSFALLWRPLSIYNKLALIILWLTAWLSSLAIKQLIILPLILLTELPLLSNLGSQITQFSFYQWLMTIPKAQNKQQFFEYVASLTFTLILFLPFMLKSSYTALLLVCFSIMICMLAQVLGLITKGNRMFIFLMVIFCFIYLNGITNLLPINKLNPSVCLVYLGVTLVLFLIKCSLKQLIK
;
A
#
# COMPACT_ATOMS: atom_id res chain seq x y z
N MET A 1 -9.10 -22.18 18.06
CA MET A 1 -9.45 -21.38 16.87
C MET A 1 -9.19 -19.89 17.10
N THR A 2 -9.85 -19.24 18.06
CA THR A 2 -9.66 -17.80 18.38
C THR A 2 -8.19 -17.39 18.60
N ARG A 3 -7.42 -18.18 19.36
CA ARG A 3 -5.98 -17.95 19.56
C ARG A 3 -5.17 -17.98 18.25
N ILE A 4 -5.54 -18.86 17.31
CA ILE A 4 -4.89 -18.98 15.99
C ILE A 4 -5.18 -17.74 15.15
N VAL A 5 -6.46 -17.31 15.15
CA VAL A 5 -6.89 -16.10 14.45
C VAL A 5 -6.10 -14.90 14.96
N LYS A 6 -6.08 -14.69 16.29
CA LYS A 6 -5.38 -13.57 16.91
C LYS A 6 -3.88 -13.59 16.61
N ALA A 7 -3.22 -14.74 16.77
CA ALA A 7 -1.79 -14.87 16.52
C ALA A 7 -1.44 -14.57 15.06
N THR A 8 -2.14 -15.21 14.11
CA THR A 8 -1.92 -15.03 12.67
C THR A 8 -2.23 -13.59 12.25
N PHE A 9 -3.33 -13.01 12.74
CA PHE A 9 -3.70 -11.63 12.47
C PHE A 9 -2.64 -10.63 12.97
N LEU A 10 -2.20 -10.77 14.23
CA LEU A 10 -1.18 -9.88 14.80
C LEU A 10 0.17 -10.04 14.10
N GLU A 11 0.55 -11.26 13.76
CA GLU A 11 1.79 -11.51 13.03
C GLU A 11 1.77 -10.79 11.67
N ARG A 12 0.67 -10.88 10.93
CA ARG A 12 0.58 -10.33 9.56
C ARG A 12 0.31 -8.83 9.51
N SER A 13 -0.58 -8.32 10.35
CA SER A 13 -0.90 -6.88 10.44
C SER A 13 0.32 -6.03 10.84
N ARG A 14 1.28 -6.64 11.54
CA ARG A 14 2.54 -6.01 11.97
C ARG A 14 3.64 -6.03 10.90
N ARG A 15 3.49 -6.83 9.83
CA ARG A 15 4.47 -6.89 8.74
C ARG A 15 4.36 -5.67 7.84
N LEU A 16 5.51 -5.18 7.36
CA LEU A 16 5.58 -4.06 6.44
C LEU A 16 4.81 -4.32 5.13
N SER A 17 4.73 -5.58 4.69
CA SER A 17 3.99 -5.96 3.47
C SER A 17 2.50 -5.64 3.55
N TYR A 18 1.87 -5.76 4.73
CA TYR A 18 0.46 -5.41 4.90
C TYR A 18 0.23 -3.90 4.76
N TRP A 19 1.10 -3.10 5.36
CA TRP A 19 1.08 -1.65 5.22
C TRP A 19 1.36 -1.22 3.78
N ALA A 20 2.34 -1.83 3.12
CA ALA A 20 2.60 -1.57 1.70
C ALA A 20 1.37 -1.85 0.82
N LEU A 21 0.61 -2.90 1.15
CA LEU A 21 -0.62 -3.23 0.45
C LEU A 21 -1.71 -2.18 0.69
N ILE A 22 -1.91 -1.72 1.92
CA ILE A 22 -2.84 -0.60 2.23
C ILE A 22 -2.46 0.65 1.45
N ILE A 23 -1.17 1.01 1.47
CA ILE A 23 -0.64 2.18 0.76
C ILE A 23 -0.92 2.08 -0.73
N LEU A 24 -0.61 0.93 -1.34
CA LEU A 24 -0.84 0.68 -2.75
C LEU A 24 -2.33 0.77 -3.10
N ALA A 25 -3.21 0.23 -2.26
CA ALA A 25 -4.65 0.30 -2.48
C ALA A 25 -5.19 1.74 -2.40
N LEU A 26 -4.70 2.54 -1.45
CA LEU A 26 -5.04 3.96 -1.34
C LEU A 26 -4.59 4.75 -2.57
N ILE A 27 -3.37 4.51 -3.05
CA ILE A 27 -2.85 5.15 -4.27
C ILE A 27 -3.68 4.74 -5.50
N ALA A 28 -3.96 3.44 -5.63
CA ALA A 28 -4.77 2.92 -6.72
C ALA A 28 -6.18 3.55 -6.74
N ALA A 29 -6.80 3.76 -5.57
CA ALA A 29 -8.07 4.46 -5.47
C ALA A 29 -7.99 5.90 -6.00
N VAL A 30 -6.95 6.65 -5.64
CA VAL A 30 -6.79 8.06 -6.05
C VAL A 30 -6.42 8.22 -7.53
N ILE A 31 -5.59 7.32 -8.06
CA ILE A 31 -5.22 7.30 -9.48
C ILE A 31 -6.40 6.80 -10.32
N GLY A 32 -7.19 5.86 -9.80
CA GLY A 32 -8.31 5.24 -10.48
C GLY A 32 -9.49 6.18 -10.75
N TYR A 33 -9.60 7.27 -9.99
CA TYR A 33 -10.63 8.28 -10.19
C TYR A 33 -10.33 9.19 -11.40
N PRO A 34 -11.27 9.33 -12.35
CA PRO A 34 -11.08 10.20 -13.52
C PRO A 34 -11.10 11.67 -13.11
N ARG A 35 -10.16 12.47 -13.63
CA ARG A 35 -10.11 13.91 -13.36
C ARG A 35 -10.45 14.71 -14.61
N ILE A 36 -11.31 15.70 -14.45
CA ILE A 36 -11.75 16.62 -15.52
C ILE A 36 -10.56 17.31 -16.22
N LYS A 37 -9.49 17.64 -15.47
CA LYS A 37 -8.26 18.29 -16.00
C LYS A 37 -6.99 17.49 -15.69
N GLY A 38 -7.11 16.16 -15.55
CA GLY A 38 -5.97 15.29 -15.27
C GLY A 38 -5.25 14.81 -16.53
N PRO A 39 -3.92 14.60 -16.49
CA PRO A 39 -3.17 14.04 -17.61
C PRO A 39 -3.45 12.55 -17.86
N ILE A 40 -4.05 11.83 -16.89
CA ILE A 40 -4.35 10.40 -16.98
C ILE A 40 -5.85 10.20 -16.78
N LYS A 41 -6.48 9.45 -17.69
CA LYS A 41 -7.91 9.16 -17.69
C LYS A 41 -8.13 7.66 -17.48
N VAL A 42 -8.19 7.24 -16.21
CA VAL A 42 -8.27 5.82 -15.85
C VAL A 42 -9.67 5.23 -16.04
N PHE A 43 -10.72 6.03 -15.95
CA PHE A 43 -12.08 5.58 -16.19
C PHE A 43 -12.78 6.56 -17.14
N VAL A 44 -13.13 6.09 -18.34
CA VAL A 44 -13.78 6.92 -19.36
C VAL A 44 -15.01 6.18 -19.88
N LEU A 45 -16.16 6.83 -19.78
CA LEU A 45 -17.42 6.39 -20.37
C LEU A 45 -17.80 7.33 -21.49
N GLU A 46 -17.86 6.85 -22.73
CA GLU A 46 -18.29 7.60 -23.93
C GLU A 46 -17.93 9.10 -23.88
N PRO A 47 -16.65 9.46 -24.07
CA PRO A 47 -16.13 10.81 -23.79
C PRO A 47 -16.77 11.91 -24.66
N ASN A 48 -17.45 11.53 -25.74
CA ASN A 48 -18.17 12.43 -26.64
C ASN A 48 -19.58 12.78 -26.13
N LEU A 49 -20.14 12.00 -25.20
CA LEU A 49 -21.51 12.15 -24.70
C LEU A 49 -21.52 12.65 -23.26
N PHE A 50 -20.71 12.04 -22.38
CA PHE A 50 -20.72 12.32 -20.95
C PHE A 50 -19.56 13.17 -20.46
N ILE A 51 -19.86 14.09 -19.55
CA ILE A 51 -18.86 14.82 -18.77
C ILE A 51 -18.34 13.88 -17.67
N GLN A 52 -17.06 13.51 -17.77
CA GLN A 52 -16.39 12.62 -16.82
C GLN A 52 -16.30 13.31 -15.45
N ALA A 53 -16.48 12.55 -14.37
CA ALA A 53 -16.33 13.07 -13.00
C ALA A 53 -17.20 14.31 -12.69
N SER A 54 -18.38 14.40 -13.30
CA SER A 54 -19.29 15.55 -13.14
C SER A 54 -19.92 15.66 -11.75
N ASN A 55 -20.04 14.55 -11.03
CA ASN A 55 -20.67 14.51 -9.71
C ASN A 55 -19.97 13.51 -8.76
N PRO A 56 -20.30 13.57 -7.47
CA PRO A 56 -19.62 12.76 -6.48
C PRO A 56 -19.88 11.24 -6.60
N SER A 57 -20.98 10.83 -7.25
CA SER A 57 -21.32 9.39 -7.42
C SER A 57 -20.29 8.62 -8.27
N TRP A 58 -19.49 9.33 -9.07
CA TRP A 58 -18.38 8.75 -9.84
C TRP A 58 -17.27 8.19 -8.94
N VAL A 59 -17.01 8.82 -7.79
CA VAL A 59 -15.87 8.47 -6.93
C VAL A 59 -15.94 7.01 -6.44
N PRO A 60 -17.01 6.55 -5.76
CA PRO A 60 -17.08 5.17 -5.29
C PRO A 60 -17.10 4.16 -6.44
N VAL A 61 -17.79 4.45 -7.55
CA VAL A 61 -17.87 3.54 -8.71
C VAL A 61 -16.49 3.34 -9.35
N SER A 62 -15.75 4.43 -9.60
CA SER A 62 -14.40 4.35 -10.17
C SER A 62 -13.43 3.62 -9.25
N VAL A 63 -13.46 3.90 -7.95
CA VAL A 63 -12.58 3.24 -6.97
C VAL A 63 -12.84 1.73 -6.94
N VAL A 64 -14.11 1.32 -6.86
CA VAL A 64 -14.46 -0.11 -6.80
C VAL A 64 -14.14 -0.81 -8.12
N LEU A 65 -14.32 -0.18 -9.29
CA LEU A 65 -13.91 -0.78 -10.57
C LEU A 65 -12.40 -1.07 -10.63
N VAL A 66 -11.58 -0.09 -10.25
CA VAL A 66 -10.11 -0.27 -10.22
C VAL A 66 -9.70 -1.32 -9.20
N LEU A 67 -10.32 -1.31 -8.01
CA LEU A 67 -10.08 -2.35 -7.02
C LEU A 67 -10.57 -3.72 -7.47
N GLY A 68 -11.70 -3.81 -8.15
CA GLY A 68 -12.20 -5.08 -8.69
C GLY A 68 -11.17 -5.76 -9.60
N LEU A 69 -10.41 -4.97 -10.37
CA LEU A 69 -9.34 -5.48 -11.22
C LEU A 69 -8.11 -5.94 -10.40
N PHE A 70 -7.59 -5.08 -9.52
CA PHE A 70 -6.28 -5.31 -8.88
C PHE A 70 -6.35 -6.02 -7.53
N LEU A 71 -7.42 -5.79 -6.76
CA LEU A 71 -7.55 -6.27 -5.39
C LEU A 71 -7.49 -7.80 -5.31
N PRO A 72 -8.16 -8.59 -6.17
CA PRO A 72 -8.05 -10.05 -6.08
C PRO A 72 -6.64 -10.58 -6.26
N ILE A 73 -5.89 -10.02 -7.22
CA ILE A 73 -4.53 -10.44 -7.54
C ILE A 73 -3.57 -10.07 -6.40
N ILE A 74 -3.57 -8.80 -6.00
CA ILE A 74 -2.66 -8.28 -4.97
C ILE A 74 -2.98 -8.92 -3.62
N SER A 75 -4.26 -9.07 -3.29
CA SER A 75 -4.71 -9.69 -2.05
C SER A 75 -4.32 -11.16 -2.00
N TYR A 76 -4.49 -11.91 -3.10
CA TYR A 76 -4.05 -13.30 -3.16
C TYR A 76 -2.53 -13.40 -2.97
N LEU A 77 -1.74 -12.60 -3.70
CA LEU A 77 -0.28 -12.58 -3.58
C LEU A 77 0.19 -12.28 -2.16
N PHE A 78 -0.47 -11.33 -1.50
CA PHE A 78 -0.18 -11.02 -0.11
C PHE A 78 -0.60 -12.15 0.80
N LEU A 79 -1.83 -12.63 0.72
CA LEU A 79 -2.39 -13.65 1.61
C LEU A 79 -1.67 -14.99 1.48
N LYS A 80 -1.11 -15.29 0.30
CA LYS A 80 -0.30 -16.48 0.08
C LYS A 80 0.88 -16.55 1.05
N ASN A 81 1.32 -17.77 1.32
CA ASN A 81 2.35 -18.17 2.28
C ASN A 81 1.92 -18.10 3.76
N THR A 82 0.62 -18.19 4.06
CA THR A 82 0.10 -18.20 5.44
C THR A 82 0.55 -19.43 6.23
N ILE A 83 0.48 -20.61 5.61
CA ILE A 83 0.87 -21.90 6.19
C ILE A 83 2.38 -22.09 6.02
N GLY A 84 2.94 -21.62 4.90
CA GLY A 84 4.39 -21.69 4.67
C GLY A 84 5.24 -20.87 5.66
N ILE A 85 4.68 -19.80 6.26
CA ILE A 85 5.33 -19.09 7.36
C ILE A 85 5.45 -20.00 8.61
N ASP A 86 4.40 -20.74 8.94
CA ASP A 86 4.40 -21.65 10.08
C ASP A 86 5.39 -22.81 9.89
N ASP A 87 5.63 -23.21 8.63
CA ASP A 87 6.71 -24.13 8.24
C ASP A 87 8.10 -23.51 8.43
N GLN A 88 8.33 -22.28 7.94
CA GLN A 88 9.62 -21.57 8.07
C GLN A 88 10.00 -21.33 9.53
N ASN A 89 9.02 -21.05 10.38
CA ASN A 89 9.22 -20.87 11.81
C ASN A 89 9.30 -22.19 12.58
N HIS A 90 9.27 -23.35 11.90
CA HIS A 90 9.25 -24.70 12.49
C HIS A 90 8.11 -24.97 13.48
N THR A 91 7.10 -24.09 13.54
CA THR A 91 5.95 -24.23 14.43
C THR A 91 5.07 -25.41 14.04
N ASN A 92 5.11 -25.85 12.78
CA ASN A 92 4.38 -27.04 12.34
C ASN A 92 4.87 -28.34 13.00
N VAL A 93 6.13 -28.41 13.43
CA VAL A 93 6.67 -29.55 14.20
C VAL A 93 6.05 -29.59 15.61
N LEU A 94 5.90 -28.43 16.24
CA LEU A 94 5.23 -28.30 17.54
C LEU A 94 3.73 -28.57 17.44
N MET A 95 3.10 -28.24 16.30
CA MET A 95 1.70 -28.58 16.06
C MET A 95 1.51 -30.07 15.76
N ALA A 96 2.53 -30.74 15.22
CA ALA A 96 2.49 -32.17 14.94
C ALA A 96 2.63 -33.05 16.20
N SER A 97 3.21 -32.52 17.29
CA SER A 97 3.34 -33.22 18.57
C SER A 97 2.09 -33.16 19.47
N VAL A 98 1.05 -32.44 19.05
CA VAL A 98 -0.21 -32.28 19.81
C VAL A 98 -1.40 -32.69 18.95
N SER A 99 -2.45 -33.25 19.56
CA SER A 99 -3.72 -33.58 18.88
C SER A 99 -4.46 -32.31 18.44
N PHE A 100 -4.12 -31.81 17.25
CA PHE A 100 -4.69 -30.57 16.71
C PHE A 100 -5.77 -30.84 15.65
N SER A 101 -6.93 -30.19 15.79
CA SER A 101 -7.97 -30.26 14.76
C SER A 101 -7.57 -29.47 13.51
N LYS A 102 -7.39 -30.18 12.39
CA LYS A 102 -7.04 -29.60 11.07
C LYS A 102 -8.04 -28.53 10.61
N ILE A 103 -9.33 -28.79 10.79
CA ILE A 103 -10.41 -27.86 10.40
C ILE A 103 -10.34 -26.58 11.25
N LYS A 104 -10.09 -26.69 12.56
CA LYS A 104 -9.94 -25.51 13.44
C LYS A 104 -8.67 -24.70 13.10
N TYR A 105 -7.60 -25.35 12.64
CA TYR A 105 -6.39 -24.69 12.16
C TYR A 105 -6.66 -23.88 10.88
N ILE A 106 -7.17 -24.55 9.84
CA ILE A 106 -7.45 -23.95 8.54
C ILE A 106 -8.51 -22.87 8.65
N GLY A 107 -9.61 -23.12 9.36
CA GLY A 107 -10.64 -22.12 9.63
C GLY A 107 -10.10 -20.91 10.39
N GLY A 108 -9.16 -21.12 11.31
CA GLY A 108 -8.47 -20.03 12.01
C GLY A 108 -7.61 -19.17 11.08
N LYS A 109 -6.84 -19.79 10.18
CA LYS A 109 -6.04 -19.09 9.17
C LYS A 109 -6.93 -18.34 8.16
N PHE A 110 -8.04 -18.96 7.75
CA PHE A 110 -9.04 -18.36 6.86
C PHE A 110 -9.64 -17.11 7.46
N LEU A 111 -10.16 -17.17 8.69
CA LEU A 111 -10.73 -16.01 9.35
C LEU A 111 -9.71 -14.89 9.56
N ALA A 112 -8.46 -15.21 9.86
CA ALA A 112 -7.40 -14.20 9.96
C ALA A 112 -7.17 -13.48 8.61
N ASN A 113 -7.16 -14.23 7.50
CA ASN A 113 -7.04 -13.67 6.15
C ASN A 113 -8.26 -12.80 5.79
N CYS A 114 -9.47 -13.25 6.08
CA CYS A 114 -10.69 -12.47 5.91
C CYS A 114 -10.64 -11.16 6.71
N LEU A 115 -10.23 -11.20 7.98
CA LEU A 115 -10.10 -10.00 8.82
C LEU A 115 -9.09 -8.99 8.25
N LEU A 116 -7.95 -9.45 7.73
CA LEU A 116 -6.95 -8.57 7.13
C LEU A 116 -7.50 -7.84 5.90
N LEU A 117 -8.22 -8.55 5.03
CA LEU A 117 -8.84 -7.95 3.84
C LEU A 117 -10.05 -7.08 4.20
N PHE A 118 -10.83 -7.45 5.22
CA PHE A 118 -11.96 -6.67 5.68
C PHE A 118 -11.54 -5.31 6.25
N ILE A 119 -10.46 -5.28 7.06
CA ILE A 119 -9.89 -4.01 7.55
C ILE A 119 -9.40 -3.15 6.38
N LEU A 120 -8.74 -3.75 5.40
CA LEU A 120 -8.34 -3.02 4.20
C LEU A 120 -9.54 -2.43 3.45
N TRP A 121 -10.61 -3.21 3.29
CA TRP A 121 -11.83 -2.77 2.64
C TRP A 121 -12.46 -1.57 3.38
N ILE A 122 -12.52 -1.60 4.71
CA ILE A 122 -12.97 -0.46 5.54
C ILE A 122 -12.07 0.76 5.32
N VAL A 123 -10.73 0.58 5.33
CA VAL A 123 -9.78 1.68 5.12
C VAL A 123 -10.00 2.36 3.76
N ILE A 124 -10.27 1.58 2.72
CA ILE A 124 -10.57 2.11 1.38
C ILE A 124 -11.90 2.86 1.38
N ILE A 125 -12.94 2.36 2.06
CA ILE A 125 -14.23 3.05 2.17
C ILE A 125 -14.02 4.42 2.83
N LEU A 126 -13.33 4.46 3.98
CA LEU A 126 -13.02 5.69 4.70
C LEU A 126 -12.20 6.66 3.85
N ALA A 127 -11.19 6.16 3.14
CA ALA A 127 -10.42 6.96 2.21
C ALA A 127 -11.29 7.54 1.09
N THR A 128 -12.21 6.76 0.54
CA THR A 128 -13.12 7.21 -0.52
C THR A 128 -14.09 8.28 -0.01
N ILE A 129 -14.57 8.18 1.23
CA ILE A 129 -15.37 9.25 1.88
C ILE A 129 -14.55 10.55 1.91
N ILE A 130 -13.29 10.46 2.33
CA ILE A 130 -12.37 11.61 2.32
C ILE A 130 -12.22 12.15 0.89
N MET A 131 -12.02 11.29 -0.12
CA MET A 131 -11.92 11.72 -1.53
C MET A 131 -13.16 12.51 -1.99
N VAL A 132 -14.37 12.03 -1.67
CA VAL A 132 -15.62 12.72 -2.01
C VAL A 132 -15.64 14.13 -1.40
N ILE A 133 -15.29 14.25 -0.12
CA ILE A 133 -15.25 15.54 0.59
C ILE A 133 -14.22 16.49 -0.03
N LEU A 134 -13.03 15.98 -0.38
CA LEU A 134 -11.95 16.81 -0.93
C LEU A 134 -12.22 17.25 -2.37
N GLN A 135 -12.82 16.38 -3.20
CA GLN A 135 -13.04 16.65 -4.62
C GLN A 135 -14.33 17.42 -4.89
N PHE A 136 -15.35 17.25 -4.04
CA PHE A 136 -16.66 17.87 -4.19
C PHE A 136 -17.11 18.58 -2.91
N PRO A 137 -16.48 19.72 -2.55
CA PRO A 137 -16.87 20.47 -1.37
C PRO A 137 -18.33 20.91 -1.45
N GLY A 138 -19.11 20.60 -0.41
CA GLY A 138 -20.52 20.98 -0.30
C GLY A 138 -21.51 20.10 -1.07
N LYS A 139 -21.07 19.04 -1.77
CA LYS A 139 -21.96 18.07 -2.40
C LYS A 139 -21.97 16.76 -1.62
N PHE A 140 -23.13 16.38 -1.12
CA PHE A 140 -23.31 15.12 -0.40
C PHE A 140 -23.87 14.03 -1.32
N ILE A 141 -23.52 12.79 -1.01
CA ILE A 141 -24.10 11.57 -1.61
C ILE A 141 -24.90 10.89 -0.51
N ASP A 142 -26.03 10.30 -0.86
CA ASP A 142 -26.71 9.38 0.05
C ASP A 142 -25.77 8.24 0.46
N PHE A 143 -25.74 7.91 1.75
CA PHE A 143 -24.83 6.90 2.30
C PHE A 143 -25.07 5.53 1.65
N TYR A 144 -26.32 5.20 1.33
CA TYR A 144 -26.65 3.95 0.65
C TYR A 144 -26.10 3.92 -0.79
N GLN A 145 -26.27 5.01 -1.55
CA GLN A 145 -25.71 5.15 -2.89
C GLN A 145 -24.19 5.09 -2.89
N PHE A 146 -23.54 5.63 -1.86
CA PHE A 146 -22.08 5.57 -1.71
C PHE A 146 -21.57 4.16 -1.36
N LEU A 147 -22.25 3.43 -0.46
CA LEU A 147 -21.76 2.16 0.08
C LEU A 147 -22.02 0.98 -0.86
N THR A 148 -23.11 1.01 -1.64
CA THR A 148 -23.53 -0.13 -2.47
C THR A 148 -22.48 -0.64 -3.47
N PRO A 149 -21.69 0.20 -4.17
CA PRO A 149 -20.58 -0.29 -5.00
C PRO A 149 -19.59 -1.15 -4.20
N PHE A 150 -19.23 -0.76 -2.98
CA PHE A 150 -18.26 -1.47 -2.16
C PHE A 150 -18.74 -2.83 -1.66
N LEU A 151 -20.04 -3.00 -1.46
CA LEU A 151 -20.63 -4.27 -1.03
C LEU A 151 -20.45 -5.39 -2.06
N THR A 152 -20.28 -5.04 -3.35
CA THR A 152 -20.03 -6.02 -4.42
C THR A 152 -18.69 -6.75 -4.26
N LEU A 153 -17.72 -6.18 -3.55
CA LEU A 153 -16.41 -6.79 -3.27
C LEU A 153 -16.43 -7.78 -2.10
N LEU A 154 -17.46 -7.73 -1.25
CA LEU A 154 -17.51 -8.46 0.02
C LEU A 154 -17.44 -9.99 -0.18
N PRO A 155 -18.19 -10.60 -1.11
CA PRO A 155 -18.05 -12.03 -1.39
C PRO A 155 -16.66 -12.41 -1.92
N GLY A 156 -16.06 -11.50 -2.70
CA GLY A 156 -14.70 -11.64 -3.22
C GLY A 156 -13.66 -11.84 -2.14
N ILE A 157 -13.78 -11.12 -1.01
CA ILE A 157 -12.87 -11.24 0.14
C ILE A 157 -12.82 -12.69 0.65
N PHE A 158 -13.96 -13.37 0.74
CA PHE A 158 -14.04 -14.76 1.18
C PHE A 158 -13.48 -15.73 0.14
N ILE A 159 -13.79 -15.52 -1.15
CA ILE A 159 -13.27 -16.35 -2.25
C ILE A 159 -11.74 -16.28 -2.29
N ILE A 160 -11.17 -15.08 -2.28
CA ILE A 160 -9.71 -14.87 -2.34
C ILE A 160 -9.03 -15.46 -1.10
N SER A 161 -9.60 -15.27 0.09
CA SER A 161 -9.06 -15.84 1.33
C SER A 161 -9.06 -17.36 1.33
N THR A 162 -10.10 -17.97 0.76
CA THR A 162 -10.20 -19.43 0.58
C THR A 162 -9.20 -19.94 -0.44
N LEU A 163 -9.10 -19.29 -1.61
CA LEU A 163 -8.15 -19.65 -2.66
C LEU A 163 -6.70 -19.57 -2.19
N ALA A 164 -6.34 -18.55 -1.40
CA ALA A 164 -5.01 -18.42 -0.82
C ALA A 164 -4.63 -19.65 0.03
N ILE A 165 -5.55 -20.14 0.85
CA ILE A 165 -5.30 -21.31 1.70
C ILE A 165 -5.32 -22.60 0.89
N PHE A 166 -6.30 -22.76 0.00
CA PHE A 166 -6.45 -23.96 -0.82
C PHE A 166 -5.20 -24.20 -1.69
N THR A 167 -4.71 -23.15 -2.35
CA THR A 167 -3.52 -23.23 -3.21
C THR A 167 -2.23 -23.54 -2.45
N GLU A 168 -2.14 -23.17 -1.17
CA GLU A 168 -0.99 -23.52 -0.32
C GLU A 168 -0.99 -24.99 0.12
N ILE A 169 -2.18 -25.56 0.31
CA ILE A 169 -2.36 -26.94 0.77
C ILE A 169 -2.18 -27.92 -0.39
N VAL A 170 -2.64 -27.55 -1.59
CA VAL A 170 -2.55 -28.39 -2.78
C VAL A 170 -1.11 -28.40 -3.32
N PRO A 171 -0.43 -29.56 -3.37
CA PRO A 171 1.03 -29.63 -3.58
C PRO A 171 1.49 -29.05 -4.92
N PHE A 172 0.71 -29.22 -6.00
CA PHE A 172 1.06 -28.68 -7.32
C PHE A 172 0.80 -27.17 -7.46
N LEU A 173 -0.07 -26.59 -6.62
CA LEU A 173 -0.41 -25.15 -6.64
C LEU A 173 0.42 -24.31 -5.67
N ARG A 174 1.19 -24.94 -4.78
CA ARG A 174 1.93 -24.27 -3.71
C ARG A 174 2.98 -23.29 -4.25
N GLY A 175 3.63 -23.63 -5.36
CA GLY A 175 4.69 -22.83 -6.00
C GLY A 175 4.18 -21.69 -6.89
N ILE A 176 5.01 -21.29 -7.86
CA ILE A 176 4.70 -20.18 -8.80
C ILE A 176 3.46 -20.49 -9.67
N LEU A 177 3.20 -21.77 -9.97
CA LEU A 177 2.04 -22.20 -10.76
C LEU A 177 0.71 -21.70 -10.18
N GLY A 178 0.49 -21.84 -8.86
CA GLY A 178 -0.73 -21.32 -8.24
C GLY A 178 -0.81 -19.79 -8.23
N ILE A 179 0.33 -19.09 -8.33
CA ILE A 179 0.32 -17.62 -8.51
C ILE A 179 -0.19 -17.26 -9.89
N ILE A 180 0.38 -17.89 -10.91
CA ILE A 180 0.00 -17.65 -12.31
C ILE A 180 -1.48 -17.98 -12.50
N LEU A 181 -1.90 -19.20 -12.12
CA LEU A 181 -3.27 -19.67 -12.35
C LEU A 181 -4.33 -18.79 -11.69
N VAL A 182 -4.18 -18.45 -10.40
CA VAL A 182 -5.19 -17.62 -9.71
C VAL A 182 -5.21 -16.19 -10.26
N SER A 183 -4.04 -15.64 -10.61
CA SER A 183 -3.96 -14.28 -11.18
C SER A 183 -4.62 -14.21 -12.56
N PHE A 184 -4.31 -15.16 -13.45
CA PHE A 184 -4.93 -15.25 -14.77
C PHE A 184 -6.43 -15.55 -14.67
N PHE A 185 -6.82 -16.47 -13.81
CA PHE A 185 -8.23 -16.77 -13.54
C PHE A 185 -8.98 -15.51 -13.11
N SER A 186 -8.44 -14.73 -12.18
CA SER A 186 -9.06 -13.48 -11.75
C SER A 186 -9.20 -12.46 -12.88
N LEU A 187 -8.19 -12.32 -13.75
CA LEU A 187 -8.25 -11.40 -14.89
C LEU A 187 -9.28 -11.83 -15.94
N ILE A 188 -9.34 -13.12 -16.24
CA ILE A 188 -10.32 -13.69 -17.17
C ILE A 188 -11.73 -13.51 -16.60
N CYS A 189 -11.95 -13.88 -15.34
CA CYS A 189 -13.23 -13.67 -14.68
C CYS A 189 -13.65 -12.19 -14.68
N TYR A 190 -12.70 -11.27 -14.44
CA TYR A 190 -12.97 -9.84 -14.53
C TYR A 190 -13.42 -9.45 -15.94
N GLY A 191 -12.62 -9.76 -16.97
CA GLY A 191 -12.90 -9.38 -18.37
C GLY A 191 -14.20 -9.97 -18.92
N VAL A 192 -14.41 -11.28 -18.78
CA VAL A 192 -15.63 -11.94 -19.28
C VAL A 192 -16.89 -11.45 -18.54
N SER A 193 -16.75 -11.07 -17.26
CA SER A 193 -17.88 -10.50 -16.49
C SER A 193 -18.32 -9.11 -16.97
N ILE A 194 -17.45 -8.36 -17.67
CA ILE A 194 -17.80 -7.08 -18.28
C ILE A 194 -18.72 -7.29 -19.48
N GLU A 195 -18.35 -8.24 -20.35
CA GLU A 195 -19.11 -8.55 -21.56
C GLU A 195 -20.43 -9.26 -21.23
N ASN A 196 -20.41 -10.22 -20.31
CA ASN A 196 -21.54 -11.10 -19.98
C ASN A 196 -22.08 -10.89 -18.56
N TYR A 197 -22.32 -9.63 -18.19
CA TYR A 197 -22.68 -9.19 -16.84
C TYR A 197 -24.00 -9.79 -16.29
N ASN A 198 -24.92 -10.26 -17.15
CA ASN A 198 -26.18 -10.88 -16.75
C ASN A 198 -26.08 -12.37 -16.42
N SER A 199 -25.00 -13.04 -16.79
CA SER A 199 -24.90 -14.49 -16.65
C SER A 199 -24.78 -14.93 -15.18
N PHE A 200 -25.56 -15.94 -14.81
CA PHE A 200 -25.61 -16.47 -13.43
C PHE A 200 -24.27 -17.11 -13.01
N PHE A 201 -23.70 -17.97 -13.87
CA PHE A 201 -22.46 -18.69 -13.58
C PHE A 201 -21.25 -17.77 -13.40
N LEU A 202 -21.10 -16.73 -14.24
CA LEU A 202 -19.99 -15.80 -14.08
C LEU A 202 -20.13 -14.96 -12.80
N LYS A 203 -21.35 -14.59 -12.40
CA LYS A 203 -21.56 -13.90 -11.12
C LYS A 203 -21.09 -14.72 -9.93
N ILE A 204 -21.29 -16.04 -9.94
CA ILE A 204 -20.83 -16.94 -8.86
C ILE A 204 -19.30 -16.94 -8.78
N ILE A 205 -18.63 -16.99 -9.92
CA ILE A 205 -17.18 -17.21 -9.97
C ILE A 205 -16.40 -15.89 -9.86
N ASN A 206 -17.05 -14.73 -10.00
CA ASN A 206 -16.41 -13.43 -10.04
C ASN A 206 -16.02 -12.89 -8.64
N PRO A 207 -14.72 -12.88 -8.26
CA PRO A 207 -14.28 -12.33 -6.97
C PRO A 207 -14.24 -10.79 -6.97
N SER A 208 -14.41 -10.13 -8.12
CA SER A 208 -14.29 -8.67 -8.23
C SER A 208 -15.60 -7.91 -8.07
N GLY A 209 -16.75 -8.60 -8.15
CA GLY A 209 -18.07 -7.95 -8.18
C GLY A 209 -18.33 -7.09 -9.43
N SER A 210 -17.45 -7.12 -10.44
CA SER A 210 -17.50 -6.25 -11.62
C SER A 210 -18.82 -6.35 -12.39
N SER A 211 -19.43 -7.52 -12.48
CA SER A 211 -20.71 -7.72 -13.18
C SER A 211 -21.83 -6.84 -12.63
N TYR A 212 -21.90 -6.65 -11.31
CA TYR A 212 -22.89 -5.79 -10.67
C TYR A 212 -22.67 -4.31 -11.00
N LEU A 213 -21.40 -3.87 -11.00
CA LEU A 213 -21.03 -2.50 -11.35
C LEU A 213 -21.31 -2.20 -12.81
N PHE A 214 -20.95 -3.10 -13.72
CA PHE A 214 -21.20 -2.91 -15.15
C PHE A 214 -22.69 -2.93 -15.49
N LYS A 215 -23.48 -3.82 -14.85
CA LYS A 215 -24.94 -3.78 -14.98
C LYS A 215 -25.51 -2.43 -14.54
N MET A 216 -25.11 -1.94 -13.38
CA MET A 216 -25.51 -0.64 -12.87
C MET A 216 -25.13 0.50 -13.83
N ILE A 217 -23.89 0.51 -14.32
CA ILE A 217 -23.40 1.52 -15.26
C ILE A 217 -24.24 1.49 -16.55
N GLN A 218 -24.51 0.32 -17.11
CA GLN A 218 -25.37 0.20 -18.30
C GLN A 218 -26.81 0.63 -18.04
N ASP A 219 -27.43 0.19 -16.95
CA ASP A 219 -28.79 0.58 -16.56
C ASP A 219 -28.92 2.10 -16.39
N THR A 220 -27.89 2.75 -15.82
CA THR A 220 -27.85 4.22 -15.69
C THR A 220 -27.73 4.90 -17.05
N CYS A 221 -26.91 4.39 -17.96
CA CYS A 221 -26.74 4.95 -19.31
C CYS A 221 -28.02 4.85 -20.13
N VAL A 222 -28.67 3.68 -20.12
CA VAL A 222 -29.95 3.45 -20.82
C VAL A 222 -31.03 4.38 -20.28
N LYS A 223 -31.07 4.64 -18.97
CA LYS A 223 -32.02 5.62 -18.40
C LYS A 223 -31.74 7.06 -18.79
N THR A 224 -30.47 7.43 -18.98
CA THR A 224 -30.09 8.81 -19.34
C THR A 224 -30.15 9.11 -20.83
N VAL A 225 -29.80 8.16 -21.69
CA VAL A 225 -29.61 8.35 -23.15
C VAL A 225 -30.52 7.45 -23.98
N GLY A 226 -31.14 6.42 -23.39
CA GLY A 226 -31.97 5.45 -24.12
C GLY A 226 -31.17 4.41 -24.92
N GLN A 227 -29.83 4.46 -24.88
CA GLN A 227 -28.95 3.51 -25.58
C GLN A 227 -27.99 2.82 -24.60
N PRO A 228 -27.66 1.54 -24.84
CA PRO A 228 -26.61 0.86 -24.09
C PRO A 228 -25.24 1.44 -24.46
N LEU A 229 -24.31 1.38 -23.51
CA LEU A 229 -22.93 1.84 -23.72
C LEU A 229 -22.26 1.07 -24.85
N LYS A 230 -21.71 1.81 -25.82
CA LYS A 230 -20.88 1.27 -26.89
C LYS A 230 -19.41 1.27 -26.54
N GLN A 231 -18.97 2.19 -25.67
CA GLN A 231 -17.55 2.35 -25.35
C GLN A 231 -17.31 2.64 -23.86
N THR A 232 -16.74 1.67 -23.15
CA THR A 232 -16.21 1.83 -21.80
C THR A 232 -14.72 1.51 -21.80
N MET A 233 -13.90 2.44 -21.32
CA MET A 233 -12.46 2.21 -21.20
C MET A 233 -12.02 2.32 -19.75
N LEU A 234 -11.37 1.26 -19.28
CA LEU A 234 -10.59 1.25 -18.04
C LEU A 234 -9.11 1.31 -18.42
N LEU A 235 -8.36 2.17 -17.74
CA LEU A 235 -6.93 2.44 -17.96
C LEU A 235 -6.60 2.94 -19.37
N SER A 236 -7.28 4.00 -19.84
CA SER A 236 -7.04 4.55 -21.18
C SER A 236 -5.93 5.60 -21.21
N SER A 237 -5.11 5.57 -22.27
CA SER A 237 -4.01 6.50 -22.55
C SER A 237 -4.33 7.48 -23.70
N GLY A 238 -5.60 7.70 -24.03
CA GLY A 238 -5.99 8.54 -25.17
C GLY A 238 -6.14 10.03 -24.83
N ASN A 239 -5.61 10.89 -25.70
CA ASN A 239 -5.89 12.34 -25.72
C ASN A 239 -7.30 12.61 -26.28
N PHE A 240 -8.34 12.20 -25.55
CA PHE A 240 -9.72 12.48 -25.96
C PHE A 240 -10.08 13.93 -25.63
N LYS A 241 -10.53 14.68 -26.63
CA LYS A 241 -11.24 15.95 -26.42
C LYS A 241 -12.61 15.60 -25.82
N GLU A 242 -12.78 15.84 -24.53
CA GLU A 242 -14.08 15.69 -23.86
C GLU A 242 -15.03 16.74 -24.41
N THR A 243 -15.88 16.33 -25.34
CA THR A 243 -16.93 17.18 -25.93
C THR A 243 -18.32 16.85 -25.38
N GLY A 244 -18.40 15.85 -24.50
CA GLY A 244 -19.63 15.45 -23.81
C GLY A 244 -20.28 16.61 -23.07
N LYS A 245 -21.61 16.70 -23.16
CA LYS A 245 -22.41 17.76 -22.54
C LYS A 245 -23.35 17.24 -21.45
N GLN A 246 -23.56 15.93 -21.36
CA GLN A 246 -24.51 15.34 -20.43
C GLN A 246 -23.82 14.87 -19.14
N THR A 247 -24.48 15.06 -18.00
CA THR A 247 -24.01 14.61 -16.69
C THR A 247 -24.64 13.26 -16.34
N LEU A 248 -23.82 12.28 -15.97
CA LEU A 248 -24.28 10.93 -15.65
C LEU A 248 -24.30 10.73 -14.13
N PHE A 249 -25.47 10.45 -13.56
CA PHE A 249 -25.63 10.13 -12.14
C PHE A 249 -25.79 8.63 -11.94
N PHE A 250 -24.88 8.06 -11.15
CA PHE A 250 -24.86 6.64 -10.86
C PHE A 250 -25.87 6.29 -9.76
N LEU A 251 -26.86 5.47 -10.07
CA LEU A 251 -27.89 5.04 -9.13
C LEU A 251 -27.37 3.98 -8.13
N PRO A 252 -27.93 3.87 -6.91
CA PRO A 252 -27.56 2.81 -5.99
C PRO A 252 -27.80 1.42 -6.58
N ILE A 253 -26.90 0.48 -6.29
CA ILE A 253 -27.09 -0.93 -6.68
C ILE A 253 -28.21 -1.51 -5.81
N LYS A 254 -29.32 -1.88 -6.45
CA LYS A 254 -30.42 -2.59 -5.79
C LYS A 254 -30.14 -4.09 -5.90
N PHE A 255 -29.64 -4.69 -4.82
CA PHE A 255 -29.44 -6.13 -4.75
C PHE A 255 -30.79 -6.83 -4.80
N THR A 256 -31.00 -7.65 -5.84
CA THR A 256 -32.21 -8.47 -5.95
C THR A 256 -32.10 -9.70 -5.06
N GLN A 257 -33.22 -10.39 -4.82
CA GLN A 257 -33.23 -11.66 -4.09
C GLN A 257 -32.31 -12.71 -4.75
N GLN A 258 -32.20 -12.70 -6.08
CA GLN A 258 -31.29 -13.57 -6.82
C GLN A 258 -29.82 -13.24 -6.55
N ASP A 259 -29.47 -11.96 -6.42
CA ASP A 259 -28.08 -11.54 -6.15
C ASP A 259 -27.66 -11.93 -4.72
N LEU A 260 -28.56 -11.83 -3.74
CA LEU A 260 -28.33 -12.33 -2.38
C LEU A 260 -28.12 -13.85 -2.35
N LEU A 261 -28.90 -14.60 -3.15
CA LEU A 261 -28.75 -16.04 -3.28
C LEU A 261 -27.37 -16.40 -3.84
N ILE A 262 -26.86 -15.64 -4.81
CA ILE A 262 -25.50 -15.82 -5.35
C ILE A 262 -24.44 -15.62 -4.26
N PHE A 263 -24.58 -14.62 -3.39
CA PHE A 263 -23.65 -14.42 -2.27
C PHE A 263 -23.66 -15.59 -1.29
N ILE A 264 -24.83 -16.17 -1.00
CA ILE A 264 -24.95 -17.35 -0.15
C ILE A 264 -24.27 -18.56 -0.81
N ILE A 265 -24.49 -18.78 -2.11
CA ILE A 265 -23.82 -19.85 -2.87
C ILE A 265 -22.30 -19.69 -2.82
N GLN A 266 -21.78 -18.47 -3.00
CA GLN A 266 -20.34 -18.20 -2.93
C GLN A 266 -19.76 -18.55 -1.55
N LEU A 267 -20.47 -18.22 -0.47
CA LEU A 267 -20.07 -18.60 0.89
C LEU A 267 -20.07 -20.11 1.09
N ILE A 268 -21.09 -20.82 0.59
CA ILE A 268 -21.14 -22.29 0.64
C ILE A 268 -19.96 -22.90 -0.12
N ILE A 269 -19.64 -22.41 -1.32
CA ILE A 269 -18.47 -22.87 -2.09
C ILE A 269 -17.18 -22.66 -1.30
N CYS A 270 -17.02 -21.51 -0.62
CA CYS A 270 -15.87 -21.26 0.24
C CYS A 270 -15.76 -22.29 1.38
N ILE A 271 -16.87 -22.58 2.06
CA ILE A 271 -16.90 -23.55 3.17
C ILE A 271 -16.56 -24.96 2.67
N VAL A 272 -17.15 -25.40 1.56
CA VAL A 272 -16.86 -26.71 0.95
C VAL A 272 -15.38 -26.82 0.58
N MET A 273 -14.82 -25.78 -0.04
CA MET A 273 -13.40 -25.72 -0.39
C MET A 273 -12.48 -25.77 0.84
N LEU A 274 -12.85 -25.12 1.95
CA LEU A 274 -12.10 -25.20 3.22
C LEU A 274 -12.17 -26.59 3.86
N ILE A 275 -13.31 -27.26 3.79
CA ILE A 275 -13.47 -28.64 4.28
C ILE A 275 -12.59 -29.58 3.46
N LEU A 276 -12.65 -29.48 2.13
CA LEU A 276 -11.77 -30.25 1.22
C LEU A 276 -10.30 -29.98 1.51
N ALA A 277 -9.92 -28.72 1.73
CA ALA A 277 -8.57 -28.36 2.13
C ALA A 277 -8.16 -29.02 3.47
N GLY A 278 -9.09 -29.16 4.41
CA GLY A 278 -8.88 -29.85 5.68
C GLY A 278 -8.61 -31.34 5.55
N PHE A 279 -9.23 -32.01 4.58
CA PHE A 279 -8.95 -33.41 4.27
C PHE A 279 -7.57 -33.60 3.63
N ILE A 280 -7.17 -32.70 2.71
CA ILE A 280 -5.88 -32.75 2.02
C ILE A 280 -4.71 -32.37 2.95
N PHE A 281 -4.97 -31.47 3.91
CA PHE A 281 -3.94 -30.96 4.81
C PHE A 281 -3.30 -32.08 5.64
N SER A 282 -1.98 -32.20 5.52
CA SER A 282 -1.15 -33.11 6.30
C SER A 282 -0.07 -32.31 7.03
N PRO A 283 -0.07 -32.27 8.38
CA PRO A 283 0.95 -31.54 9.14
C PRO A 283 2.36 -32.18 9.03
N HIS A 284 2.48 -33.35 8.41
CA HIS A 284 3.68 -34.20 8.41
C HIS A 284 4.56 -34.11 7.15
N LYS A 285 4.20 -33.32 6.13
CA LYS A 285 4.96 -33.31 4.86
C LYS A 285 5.90 -32.10 4.77
N TYR A 286 7.21 -32.38 4.97
CA TYR A 286 8.41 -31.58 4.71
C TYR A 286 8.84 -30.57 5.81
N SER A 287 10.13 -30.42 6.15
CA SER A 287 11.36 -30.54 5.34
C SER A 287 12.54 -31.19 6.10
N ASN A 288 13.02 -32.33 5.59
CA ASN A 288 14.32 -32.94 5.88
C ASN A 288 15.48 -32.29 5.08
N LYS A 289 15.28 -31.07 4.59
CA LYS A 289 16.37 -30.23 4.05
C LYS A 289 16.81 -29.26 5.14
N ILE A 290 17.28 -29.80 6.26
CA ILE A 290 18.30 -29.09 7.04
C ILE A 290 19.45 -28.95 6.06
N ARG A 291 19.64 -27.75 5.49
CA ARG A 291 20.92 -27.41 4.88
C ARG A 291 21.95 -27.74 5.97
N LYS A 292 22.74 -28.79 5.77
CA LYS A 292 24.03 -28.98 6.42
C LYS A 292 24.96 -27.84 5.97
N ASN A 293 24.59 -26.61 6.29
CA ASN A 293 25.54 -25.52 6.36
C ASN A 293 25.95 -25.47 7.83
N SER A 294 26.63 -26.54 8.27
CA SER A 294 27.60 -26.38 9.34
C SER A 294 28.63 -25.42 8.77
N ILE A 295 28.47 -24.14 9.05
CA ILE A 295 29.53 -23.16 8.87
C ILE A 295 30.68 -23.74 9.70
N PRO A 296 31.84 -24.09 9.11
CA PRO A 296 32.98 -24.42 9.92
C PRO A 296 33.26 -23.17 10.75
N ILE A 297 33.12 -23.28 12.07
CA ILE A 297 33.54 -22.24 13.00
C ILE A 297 35.06 -22.31 12.97
N ASN A 298 35.67 -21.72 11.94
CA ASN A 298 37.06 -21.33 12.00
C ASN A 298 37.11 -20.19 13.01
N LEU A 299 37.54 -20.50 14.23
CA LEU A 299 37.99 -19.52 15.20
C LEU A 299 39.23 -18.85 14.61
N VAL A 300 39.01 -17.92 13.69
CA VAL A 300 40.05 -17.04 13.15
C VAL A 300 40.57 -16.21 14.32
N HIS A 301 41.69 -16.66 14.88
CA HIS A 301 42.50 -15.89 15.83
C HIS A 301 43.29 -14.83 15.05
N ASP A 302 42.60 -13.96 14.33
CA ASP A 302 43.25 -12.79 13.74
C ASP A 302 43.38 -11.72 14.82
N HIS A 303 44.53 -11.73 15.49
CA HIS A 303 45.04 -10.55 16.18
C HIS A 303 45.47 -9.50 15.15
N HIS A 304 44.53 -9.01 14.35
CA HIS A 304 44.74 -7.77 13.61
C HIS A 304 44.90 -6.65 14.63
N LYS A 305 46.13 -6.15 14.79
CA LYS A 305 46.43 -4.89 15.48
C LYS A 305 45.43 -3.85 14.99
N LEU A 306 44.52 -3.44 15.89
CA LEU A 306 43.54 -2.39 15.64
C LEU A 306 44.29 -1.15 15.18
N LYS A 307 44.23 -0.84 13.87
CA LYS A 307 44.78 0.40 13.33
C LYS A 307 44.13 1.56 14.07
N THR A 308 44.93 2.36 14.76
CA THR A 308 44.49 3.61 15.36
C THR A 308 43.91 4.51 14.28
N ILE A 309 42.59 4.68 14.29
CA ILE A 309 41.86 5.49 13.31
C ILE A 309 42.18 6.95 13.61
N ASN A 310 42.78 7.66 12.65
CA ASN A 310 43.00 9.10 12.73
C ASN A 310 41.69 9.85 13.02
N SER A 311 41.66 10.72 14.04
CA SER A 311 40.43 11.39 14.49
C SER A 311 39.74 12.26 13.41
N LYS A 312 40.50 12.81 12.45
CA LYS A 312 39.96 13.55 11.30
C LYS A 312 39.29 12.65 10.25
N SER A 313 39.66 11.37 10.15
CA SER A 313 38.97 10.41 9.28
C SER A 313 37.73 9.79 9.94
N ALA A 314 37.56 9.98 11.25
CA ALA A 314 36.43 9.43 12.00
C ALA A 314 35.09 10.11 11.66
N SER A 315 35.05 11.42 11.42
CA SER A 315 33.80 12.11 11.04
C SER A 315 33.37 11.78 9.62
N SER A 316 34.32 11.70 8.68
CA SER A 316 34.04 11.33 7.30
C SER A 316 33.69 9.84 7.15
N SER A 317 34.30 8.97 7.95
CA SER A 317 33.92 7.56 8.02
C SER A 317 32.51 7.39 8.61
N LEU A 318 32.17 8.13 9.68
CA LEU A 318 30.81 8.13 10.24
C LEU A 318 29.77 8.55 9.21
N LEU A 319 30.03 9.64 8.48
CA LEU A 319 29.13 10.12 7.44
C LEU A 319 28.93 9.09 6.31
N LYS A 320 30.02 8.45 5.85
CA LYS A 320 29.96 7.33 4.90
C LYS A 320 29.17 6.13 5.45
N THR A 321 29.35 5.80 6.72
CA THR A 321 28.59 4.72 7.35
C THR A 321 27.11 5.05 7.46
N SER A 322 26.73 6.29 7.79
CA SER A 322 25.32 6.70 7.82
C SER A 322 24.66 6.60 6.44
N PHE A 323 25.35 6.96 5.36
CA PHE A 323 24.82 6.73 4.00
C PHE A 323 24.65 5.23 3.70
N ALA A 324 25.64 4.41 4.07
CA ALA A 324 25.56 2.97 3.88
C ALA A 324 24.41 2.35 4.70
N LEU A 325 24.18 2.81 5.93
CA LEU A 325 23.11 2.35 6.81
C LEU A 325 21.72 2.68 6.24
N LEU A 326 21.57 3.82 5.57
CA LEU A 326 20.31 4.17 4.90
C LEU A 326 20.10 3.34 3.62
N TRP A 327 21.12 3.22 2.77
CA TRP A 327 20.96 2.63 1.44
C TRP A 327 20.99 1.09 1.40
N ARG A 328 21.80 0.44 2.25
CA ARG A 328 21.94 -1.03 2.24
C ARG A 328 20.66 -1.81 2.54
N PRO A 329 19.83 -1.47 3.55
CA PRO A 329 18.67 -2.29 3.93
C PRO A 329 17.53 -2.23 2.90
N LEU A 330 17.57 -1.30 1.94
CA LEU A 330 16.57 -1.23 0.89
C LEU A 330 16.61 -2.47 -0.02
N SER A 331 15.42 -2.98 -0.34
CA SER A 331 15.25 -4.01 -1.36
C SER A 331 15.76 -3.51 -2.71
N ILE A 332 16.21 -4.43 -3.57
CA ILE A 332 16.68 -4.08 -4.91
C ILE A 332 15.58 -3.42 -5.74
N TYR A 333 14.32 -3.83 -5.53
CA TYR A 333 13.14 -3.27 -6.17
C TYR A 333 12.91 -1.81 -5.79
N ASN A 334 13.06 -1.44 -4.50
CA ASN A 334 12.89 -0.06 -4.06
C ASN A 334 13.99 0.85 -4.64
N LYS A 335 15.23 0.35 -4.71
CA LYS A 335 16.36 1.08 -5.32
C LYS A 335 16.09 1.36 -6.80
N LEU A 336 15.67 0.34 -7.56
CA LEU A 336 15.33 0.49 -8.97
C LEU A 336 14.15 1.44 -9.17
N ALA A 337 13.10 1.32 -8.35
CA ALA A 337 11.94 2.21 -8.42
C ALA A 337 12.33 3.69 -8.19
N LEU A 338 13.17 3.98 -7.20
CA LEU A 338 13.68 5.33 -6.95
C LEU A 338 14.46 5.89 -8.14
N ILE A 339 15.37 5.09 -8.72
CA ILE A 339 16.18 5.52 -9.87
C ILE A 339 15.29 5.81 -11.09
N ILE A 340 14.34 4.92 -11.40
CA ILE A 340 13.42 5.08 -12.53
C ILE A 340 12.52 6.31 -12.33
N LEU A 341 11.93 6.48 -11.14
CA LEU A 341 11.10 7.65 -10.83
C LEU A 341 11.91 8.95 -10.88
N TRP A 342 13.15 8.93 -10.40
CA TRP A 342 14.02 10.10 -10.46
C TRP A 342 14.38 10.48 -11.91
N LEU A 343 14.75 9.51 -12.76
CA LEU A 343 15.02 9.74 -14.18
C LEU A 343 13.79 10.25 -14.93
N THR A 344 12.63 9.64 -14.72
CA THR A 344 11.37 10.10 -15.34
C THR A 344 10.96 11.50 -14.88
N ALA A 345 11.31 11.91 -13.65
CA ALA A 345 11.07 13.27 -13.15
C ALA A 345 11.80 14.34 -13.99
N TRP A 346 12.93 14.02 -14.59
CA TRP A 346 13.65 14.94 -15.48
C TRP A 346 12.99 15.11 -16.84
N LEU A 347 12.41 14.03 -17.37
CA LEU A 347 11.84 13.97 -18.72
C LEU A 347 10.37 14.45 -18.78
N SER A 348 9.65 14.40 -17.66
CA SER A 348 8.21 14.64 -17.59
C SER A 348 7.78 16.12 -17.65
N SER A 349 6.54 16.34 -18.12
CA SER A 349 5.90 17.67 -18.08
C SER A 349 5.58 18.12 -16.64
N LEU A 350 5.47 19.43 -16.44
CA LEU A 350 5.33 20.04 -15.10
C LEU A 350 4.13 19.52 -14.30
N ALA A 351 2.98 19.33 -14.97
CA ALA A 351 1.76 18.87 -14.32
C ALA A 351 1.88 17.42 -13.82
N ILE A 352 2.45 16.53 -14.65
CA ILE A 352 2.66 15.12 -14.30
C ILE A 352 3.69 15.00 -13.18
N LYS A 353 4.77 15.77 -13.31
CA LYS A 353 5.84 15.86 -12.32
C LYS A 353 5.30 16.19 -10.93
N GLN A 354 4.50 17.26 -10.82
CA GLN A 354 3.98 17.72 -9.55
C GLN A 354 2.89 16.82 -8.97
N LEU A 355 1.93 16.39 -9.79
CA LEU A 355 0.74 15.69 -9.28
C LEU A 355 0.99 14.22 -8.98
N ILE A 356 1.93 13.58 -9.69
CA ILE A 356 2.09 12.12 -9.67
C ILE A 356 3.49 11.73 -9.24
N ILE A 357 4.52 12.26 -9.90
CA ILE A 357 5.90 11.78 -9.68
C ILE A 357 6.40 12.17 -8.30
N LEU A 358 6.13 13.40 -7.82
CA LEU A 358 6.57 13.84 -6.51
C LEU A 358 6.02 12.97 -5.36
N PRO A 359 4.69 12.70 -5.26
CA PRO A 359 4.17 11.78 -4.25
C PRO A 359 4.72 10.36 -4.36
N LEU A 360 4.95 9.86 -5.58
CA LEU A 360 5.52 8.53 -5.77
C LEU A 360 6.98 8.46 -5.30
N ILE A 361 7.78 9.51 -5.52
CA ILE A 361 9.13 9.62 -4.95
C ILE A 361 9.06 9.64 -3.43
N LEU A 362 8.17 10.46 -2.84
CA LEU A 362 7.97 10.50 -1.39
C LEU A 362 7.60 9.13 -0.81
N LEU A 363 6.69 8.41 -1.45
CA LEU A 363 6.25 7.08 -1.02
C LEU A 363 7.36 6.02 -1.12
N THR A 364 8.14 6.06 -2.20
CA THR A 364 9.28 5.14 -2.40
C THR A 364 10.46 5.49 -1.49
N GLU A 365 10.55 6.73 -1.03
CA GLU A 365 11.54 7.20 -0.07
C GLU A 365 11.22 6.81 1.39
N LEU A 366 9.96 6.53 1.75
CA LEU A 366 9.57 6.23 3.14
C LEU A 366 10.40 5.14 3.84
N PRO A 367 10.77 4.01 3.20
CA PRO A 367 11.60 2.99 3.84
C PRO A 367 12.99 3.49 4.25
N LEU A 368 13.53 4.51 3.57
CA LEU A 368 14.80 5.15 3.95
C LEU A 368 14.65 5.96 5.23
N LEU A 369 13.62 6.80 5.27
CA LEU A 369 13.42 7.77 6.35
C LEU A 369 12.79 7.15 7.59
N SER A 370 11.92 6.15 7.42
CA SER A 370 11.15 5.55 8.52
C SER A 370 12.01 4.92 9.61
N ASN A 371 13.22 4.49 9.30
CA ASN A 371 14.14 3.89 10.28
C ASN A 371 14.88 4.95 11.13
N LEU A 372 14.85 6.23 10.76
CA LEU A 372 15.50 7.29 11.51
C LEU A 372 14.90 7.37 12.92
N GLY A 373 15.77 7.43 13.94
CA GLY A 373 15.35 7.49 15.35
C GLY A 373 14.85 6.17 15.94
N SER A 374 14.25 5.26 15.16
CA SER A 374 13.82 3.93 15.63
C SER A 374 14.96 2.89 15.64
N GLN A 375 16.06 3.14 14.95
CA GLN A 375 17.22 2.23 14.95
C GLN A 375 17.81 2.02 16.35
N ILE A 376 17.65 3.00 17.25
CA ILE A 376 18.15 2.94 18.63
C ILE A 376 17.52 1.80 19.43
N THR A 377 16.24 1.51 19.16
CA THR A 377 15.48 0.48 19.87
C THR A 377 15.49 -0.85 19.12
N GLN A 378 15.61 -0.82 17.79
CA GLN A 378 15.58 -2.02 16.94
C GLN A 378 16.94 -2.73 16.86
N PHE A 379 18.05 -1.98 16.90
CA PHE A 379 19.39 -2.54 16.83
C PHE A 379 20.11 -2.35 18.17
N SER A 380 20.50 -3.45 18.80
CA SER A 380 21.24 -3.47 20.08
C SER A 380 22.59 -2.71 20.04
N PHE A 381 23.12 -2.44 18.84
CA PHE A 381 24.32 -1.62 18.64
C PHE A 381 24.23 -0.24 19.32
N TYR A 382 23.04 0.36 19.36
CA TYR A 382 22.87 1.67 19.97
C TYR A 382 22.93 1.66 21.50
N GLN A 383 22.68 0.52 22.14
CA GLN A 383 22.92 0.34 23.58
C GLN A 383 24.41 0.44 23.89
N TRP A 384 25.27 -0.03 22.97
CA TRP A 384 26.72 0.11 23.10
C TRP A 384 27.15 1.57 22.92
N LEU A 385 26.58 2.30 21.96
CA LEU A 385 26.86 3.74 21.76
C LEU A 385 26.48 4.62 22.96
N MET A 386 25.56 4.18 23.82
CA MET A 386 25.22 4.89 25.07
C MET A 386 26.39 4.90 26.06
N THR A 387 27.28 3.91 26.00
CA THR A 387 28.46 3.83 26.90
C THR A 387 29.50 4.90 26.59
N ILE A 388 29.46 5.48 25.38
CA ILE A 388 30.43 6.48 24.92
C ILE A 388 29.79 7.88 25.01
N PRO A 389 30.41 8.83 25.74
CA PRO A 389 29.82 10.14 25.94
C PRO A 389 29.62 10.86 24.60
N LYS A 390 28.39 11.36 24.37
CA LYS A 390 27.97 12.11 23.18
C LYS A 390 28.01 11.33 21.85
N ALA A 391 28.38 10.04 21.83
CA ALA A 391 28.47 9.26 20.58
C ALA A 391 27.11 9.09 19.90
N GLN A 392 26.07 8.78 20.67
CA GLN A 392 24.70 8.67 20.17
C GLN A 392 24.23 9.96 19.49
N ASN A 393 24.53 11.13 20.09
CA ASN A 393 24.15 12.43 19.51
C ASN A 393 24.87 12.71 18.19
N LYS A 394 26.16 12.36 18.11
CA LYS A 394 26.94 12.50 16.87
C LYS A 394 26.39 11.59 15.78
N GLN A 395 26.09 10.33 16.09
CA GLN A 395 25.51 9.38 15.15
C GLN A 395 24.15 9.87 14.62
N GLN A 396 23.23 10.26 15.52
CA GLN A 396 21.93 10.81 15.17
C GLN A 396 22.01 12.07 14.29
N PHE A 397 23.04 12.90 14.50
CA PHE A 397 23.27 14.09 13.68
C PHE A 397 23.75 13.71 12.28
N PHE A 398 24.71 12.79 12.15
CA PHE A 398 25.17 12.33 10.83
C PHE A 398 24.09 11.59 10.05
N GLU A 399 23.24 10.80 10.72
CA GLU A 399 22.08 10.17 10.08
C GLU A 399 21.08 11.19 9.56
N TYR A 400 20.81 12.25 10.33
CA TYR A 400 19.97 13.35 9.91
C TYR A 400 20.56 14.11 8.70
N VAL A 401 21.86 14.40 8.72
CA VAL A 401 22.53 15.06 7.59
C VAL A 401 22.52 14.15 6.36
N ALA A 402 22.80 12.85 6.51
CA ALA A 402 22.75 11.88 5.43
C ALA A 402 21.33 11.76 4.84
N SER A 403 20.29 11.71 5.67
CA SER A 403 18.91 11.68 5.18
C SER A 403 18.51 12.97 4.47
N LEU A 404 18.89 14.12 5.02
CA LEU A 404 18.61 15.42 4.42
C LEU A 404 19.27 15.55 3.05
N THR A 405 20.57 15.22 2.94
CA THR A 405 21.26 15.23 1.64
C THR A 405 20.59 14.29 0.63
N PHE A 406 20.16 13.12 1.06
CA PHE A 406 19.48 12.15 0.21
C PHE A 406 18.12 12.67 -0.30
N THR A 407 17.29 13.23 0.58
CA THR A 407 15.99 13.84 0.21
C THR A 407 16.18 15.01 -0.79
N LEU A 408 17.21 15.84 -0.59
CA LEU A 408 17.51 16.95 -1.49
C LEU A 408 17.94 16.47 -2.88
N ILE A 409 18.74 15.39 -2.96
CA ILE A 409 19.11 14.78 -4.25
C ILE A 409 17.87 14.26 -4.99
N LEU A 410 16.93 13.63 -4.28
CA LEU A 410 15.68 13.17 -4.87
C LEU A 410 14.79 14.31 -5.35
N PHE A 411 14.78 15.45 -4.65
CA PHE A 411 14.00 16.62 -5.02
C PHE A 411 14.67 17.54 -6.06
N LEU A 412 15.96 17.34 -6.35
CA LEU A 412 16.72 18.12 -7.32
C LEU A 412 15.99 18.37 -8.66
N PRO A 413 15.39 17.37 -9.34
CA PRO A 413 14.65 17.62 -10.57
C PRO A 413 13.52 18.65 -10.41
N PHE A 414 12.89 18.76 -9.23
CA PHE A 414 11.79 19.68 -8.96
C PHE A 414 12.27 21.09 -8.59
N MET A 415 13.50 21.24 -8.08
CA MET A 415 14.04 22.51 -7.60
C MET A 415 14.49 23.44 -8.72
N LEU A 416 14.96 22.90 -9.84
CA LEU A 416 15.67 23.66 -10.90
C LEU A 416 14.81 24.68 -11.65
N LYS A 417 13.48 24.66 -11.49
CA LYS A 417 12.59 25.52 -12.29
C LYS A 417 12.36 26.91 -11.69
N SER A 418 12.41 27.05 -10.35
CA SER A 418 12.28 28.35 -9.69
C SER A 418 12.99 28.38 -8.33
N SER A 419 13.57 29.52 -7.98
CA SER A 419 14.25 29.73 -6.69
C SER A 419 13.31 29.52 -5.50
N TYR A 420 12.05 29.95 -5.63
CA TYR A 420 11.04 29.73 -4.59
C TYR A 420 10.70 28.26 -4.38
N THR A 421 10.50 27.49 -5.45
CA THR A 421 10.23 26.04 -5.32
C THR A 421 11.39 25.31 -4.69
N ALA A 422 12.62 25.75 -4.95
CA ALA A 422 13.80 25.24 -4.28
C ALA A 422 13.75 25.51 -2.77
N LEU A 423 13.46 26.74 -2.35
CA LEU A 423 13.35 27.11 -0.92
C LEU A 423 12.25 26.31 -0.20
N LEU A 424 11.07 26.19 -0.80
CA LEU A 424 9.95 25.42 -0.25
C LEU A 424 10.34 23.95 -0.03
N LEU A 425 10.94 23.32 -1.05
CA LEU A 425 11.36 21.92 -0.98
C LEU A 425 12.47 21.70 0.04
N VAL A 426 13.41 22.64 0.19
CA VAL A 426 14.44 22.58 1.24
C VAL A 426 13.80 22.63 2.63
N CYS A 427 12.87 23.57 2.87
CA CYS A 427 12.17 23.67 4.15
C CYS A 427 11.39 22.38 4.44
N PHE A 428 10.73 21.83 3.43
CA PHE A 428 9.99 20.58 3.52
C PHE A 428 10.90 19.36 3.80
N SER A 429 12.05 19.25 3.13
CA SER A 429 13.06 18.20 3.38
C SER A 429 13.58 18.23 4.81
N ILE A 430 13.89 19.43 5.34
CA ILE A 430 14.31 19.62 6.73
C ILE A 430 13.21 19.15 7.69
N MET A 431 11.95 19.53 7.43
CA MET A 431 10.81 19.13 8.23
C MET A 431 10.60 17.62 8.23
N ILE A 432 10.60 16.97 7.08
CA ILE A 432 10.37 15.53 6.98
C ILE A 432 11.45 14.75 7.73
N CYS A 433 12.73 15.10 7.55
CA CYS A 433 13.84 14.41 8.22
C CYS A 433 13.74 14.54 9.75
N MET A 434 13.40 15.74 10.25
CA MET A 434 13.22 15.96 11.69
C MET A 434 12.00 15.20 12.22
N LEU A 435 10.89 15.22 11.48
CA LEU A 435 9.66 14.54 11.85
C LEU A 435 9.86 13.03 11.90
N ALA A 436 10.59 12.44 10.95
CA ALA A 436 10.97 11.03 10.96
C ALA A 436 11.73 10.66 12.23
N GLN A 437 12.77 11.44 12.57
CA GLN A 437 13.62 11.16 13.71
C GLN A 437 12.89 11.31 15.05
N VAL A 438 12.07 12.34 15.21
CA VAL A 438 11.28 12.58 16.44
C VAL A 438 10.23 11.49 16.64
N LEU A 439 9.48 11.14 15.58
CA LEU A 439 8.48 10.06 15.67
C LEU A 439 9.13 8.72 15.94
N GLY A 440 10.28 8.42 15.33
CA GLY A 440 11.05 7.21 15.59
C GLY A 440 11.49 7.09 17.06
N LEU A 441 11.91 8.21 17.67
CA LEU A 441 12.29 8.28 19.09
C LEU A 441 11.09 8.09 20.03
N ILE A 442 9.98 8.80 19.79
CA ILE A 442 8.79 8.76 20.65
C ILE A 442 8.13 7.37 20.60
N THR A 443 7.94 6.85 19.39
CA THR A 443 7.11 5.66 19.16
C THR A 443 7.92 4.37 19.23
N LYS A 444 9.26 4.47 19.29
CA LYS A 444 10.22 3.36 19.26
C LYS A 444 10.02 2.43 18.05
N GLY A 445 9.40 2.94 16.99
CA GLY A 445 9.00 2.19 15.81
C GLY A 445 8.93 3.06 14.57
N ASN A 446 8.95 2.40 13.42
CA ASN A 446 9.02 3.00 12.09
C ASN A 446 7.64 3.28 11.46
N ARG A 447 6.54 2.87 12.10
CA ARG A 447 5.19 2.86 11.50
C ARG A 447 4.47 4.20 11.52
N MET A 448 4.60 4.98 12.60
CA MET A 448 3.86 6.24 12.74
C MET A 448 4.26 7.26 11.68
N PHE A 449 5.55 7.33 11.37
CA PHE A 449 6.06 8.14 10.28
C PHE A 449 5.47 7.73 8.92
N ILE A 450 5.50 6.43 8.62
CA ILE A 450 4.94 5.88 7.38
C ILE A 450 3.46 6.25 7.27
N PHE A 451 2.68 6.04 8.33
CA PHE A 451 1.24 6.33 8.33
C PHE A 451 0.95 7.81 8.03
N LEU A 452 1.62 8.74 8.71
CA LEU A 452 1.44 10.18 8.48
C LEU A 452 1.84 10.60 7.07
N MET A 453 2.96 10.07 6.55
CA MET A 453 3.42 10.40 5.21
C MET A 453 2.52 9.83 4.12
N VAL A 454 1.91 8.68 4.35
CA VAL A 454 0.92 8.10 3.44
C VAL A 454 -0.34 8.95 3.40
N ILE A 455 -0.83 9.42 4.55
CA ILE A 455 -1.95 10.37 4.60
C ILE A 455 -1.62 11.65 3.85
N PHE A 456 -0.42 12.20 4.08
CA PHE A 456 0.06 13.38 3.36
C PHE A 456 0.06 13.16 1.84
N CYS A 457 0.66 12.06 1.37
CA CYS A 457 0.69 11.72 -0.04
C CYS A 457 -0.71 11.47 -0.61
N PHE A 458 -1.61 10.86 0.15
CA PHE A 458 -2.99 10.61 -0.24
C PHE A 458 -3.77 11.92 -0.44
N ILE A 459 -3.68 12.86 0.50
CA ILE A 459 -4.33 14.17 0.40
C ILE A 459 -3.76 14.96 -0.78
N TYR A 460 -2.43 14.96 -0.92
CA TYR A 460 -1.75 15.66 -2.00
C TYR A 460 -2.10 15.07 -3.37
N LEU A 461 -2.09 13.73 -3.50
CA LEU A 461 -2.51 13.04 -4.73
C LEU A 461 -3.93 13.41 -5.11
N ASN A 462 -4.85 13.61 -4.15
CA ASN A 462 -6.23 14.02 -4.41
C ASN A 462 -6.38 15.45 -4.97
N GLY A 463 -5.28 16.17 -5.22
CA GLY A 463 -5.29 17.47 -5.89
C GLY A 463 -5.23 18.66 -4.94
N ILE A 464 -5.14 18.43 -3.63
CA ILE A 464 -4.85 19.49 -2.65
C ILE A 464 -3.35 19.78 -2.68
N THR A 465 -2.92 20.43 -3.76
CA THR A 465 -1.53 20.83 -3.98
C THR A 465 -1.16 22.07 -3.17
N ASN A 466 -2.11 22.72 -2.49
CA ASN A 466 -1.83 23.84 -1.60
C ASN A 466 -0.92 23.47 -0.41
N LEU A 467 -0.78 22.17 -0.09
CA LEU A 467 0.19 21.69 0.88
C LEU A 467 1.63 21.93 0.39
N LEU A 468 1.92 21.62 -0.87
CA LEU A 468 3.19 21.96 -1.53
C LEU A 468 2.89 22.73 -2.83
N PRO A 469 2.66 24.05 -2.75
CA PRO A 469 2.25 24.85 -3.89
C PRO A 469 3.45 25.10 -4.81
N ILE A 470 3.80 24.11 -5.62
CA ILE A 470 4.86 24.22 -6.61
C ILE A 470 4.31 25.07 -7.77
N ASN A 471 4.82 26.30 -7.92
CA ASN A 471 4.47 27.38 -8.87
C ASN A 471 3.66 28.55 -8.29
N LYS A 472 3.08 28.47 -7.08
CA LYS A 472 2.42 29.61 -6.44
C LYS A 472 3.23 30.07 -5.22
N LEU A 473 3.60 31.35 -5.22
CA LEU A 473 4.39 31.96 -4.17
C LEU A 473 3.50 32.19 -2.94
N ASN A 474 3.61 31.28 -1.96
CA ASN A 474 2.95 31.38 -0.65
C ASN A 474 4.03 31.31 0.44
N PRO A 475 4.64 32.45 0.82
CA PRO A 475 5.70 32.48 1.83
C PRO A 475 5.21 31.96 3.19
N SER A 476 3.90 32.03 3.45
CA SER A 476 3.25 31.47 4.63
C SER A 476 3.51 29.97 4.80
N VAL A 477 3.52 29.18 3.70
CA VAL A 477 3.74 27.72 3.80
C VAL A 477 5.17 27.40 4.22
N CYS A 478 6.16 28.13 3.69
CA CYS A 478 7.56 27.98 4.12
C CYS A 478 7.72 28.30 5.62
N LEU A 479 7.08 29.37 6.09
CA LEU A 479 7.09 29.75 7.51
C LEU A 479 6.43 28.68 8.39
N VAL A 480 5.33 28.07 7.94
CA VAL A 480 4.71 26.95 8.67
C VAL A 480 5.67 25.77 8.77
N TYR A 481 6.34 25.38 7.69
CA TYR A 481 7.28 24.26 7.74
C TYR A 481 8.48 24.55 8.65
N LEU A 482 9.01 25.77 8.64
CA LEU A 482 10.06 26.18 9.58
C LEU A 482 9.57 26.26 11.03
N GLY A 483 8.34 26.73 11.27
CA GLY A 483 7.73 26.73 12.59
C GLY A 483 7.58 25.32 13.15
N VAL A 484 7.08 24.39 12.33
CA VAL A 484 6.95 22.97 12.69
C VAL A 484 8.33 22.35 12.95
N THR A 485 9.36 22.65 12.15
CA THR A 485 10.71 22.12 12.39
C THR A 485 11.29 22.61 13.71
N LEU A 486 11.08 23.87 14.07
CA LEU A 486 11.52 24.43 15.35
C LEU A 486 10.83 23.72 16.53
N VAL A 487 9.51 23.51 16.46
CA VAL A 487 8.77 22.76 17.48
C VAL A 487 9.30 21.33 17.60
N LEU A 488 9.51 20.63 16.49
CA LEU A 488 10.07 19.28 16.48
C LEU A 488 11.49 19.23 17.07
N PHE A 489 12.31 20.25 16.79
CA PHE A 489 13.64 20.37 17.36
C PHE A 489 13.59 20.56 18.89
N LEU A 490 12.68 21.41 19.39
CA LEU A 490 12.47 21.60 20.83
C LEU A 490 12.02 20.30 21.51
N ILE A 491 11.08 19.56 20.90
CA ILE A 491 10.64 18.24 21.39
C ILE A 491 11.80 17.24 21.43
N LYS A 492 12.65 17.22 20.40
CA LYS A 492 13.83 16.36 20.38
C LYS A 492 14.80 16.71 21.53
N CYS A 493 14.98 17.99 21.81
CA CYS A 493 15.81 18.48 22.91
C CYS A 493 15.23 18.13 24.28
N SER A 494 13.91 18.19 24.49
CA SER A 494 13.29 17.82 25.77
C SER A 494 13.32 16.31 26.02
N LEU A 495 13.07 15.48 25.00
CA LEU A 495 13.20 14.02 25.09
C LEU A 495 14.60 13.59 25.53
N LYS A 496 15.62 14.38 25.17
CA LYS A 496 17.01 14.15 25.56
C LYS A 496 17.28 14.42 27.04
N GLN A 497 16.52 15.33 27.67
CA GLN A 497 16.64 15.61 29.11
C GLN A 497 15.98 14.53 29.96
N LEU A 498 14.97 13.83 29.44
CA LEU A 498 14.27 12.73 30.14
C LEU A 498 15.02 11.38 30.10
N ILE A 499 15.98 11.22 29.19
CA ILE A 499 16.76 9.97 29.01
C ILE A 499 18.12 10.04 29.74
N LYS A 500 18.56 11.23 30.13
CA LYS A 500 19.68 11.44 31.07
C LYS A 500 19.16 11.37 32.49
#